data_AF-A0A4Q3XEW2-F1
#
_entry.id   AF-A0A4Q3XEW2-F1
#
_cell.length_a   1.000
_cell.length_b   1.000
_cell.length_c   1.000
_cell.angle_alpha   90.00
_cell.angle_beta   90.00
_cell.angle_gamma   90.00
#
_symmetry.space_group_name_H-M   'P 1'
#
loop_
_entity.id
_entity.type
_entity.pdbx_description
1 polymer ?
#
loop_
_entity_poly.entity_id
_entity_poly.type
_entity_poly.pdbx_seq_one_letter_code
_entity_poly.pdbx_strand_id
1 'polypeptide(L)'
;MIWWADQPKRAQLERNAVGDLAEREAWLLNVDWRFAGNLRLAVDYDLQIGERTIPLTLVYPDFFPDAAPSVLARNQELLSGHQYGPAGELCLEHRPDNWSPDKTGAMMIESAHRLLSSEGETGQPAPAEHRTTQAQRSRYSKLRFLFSRETLAGLSLVPEGQIASAEIQEQDAAGFYVAQLSHIGSADAPLWEEPRKRGGEVRTLRAIVVRIPQGSGRKCKDFDDLKALLWSHGFSALSTELTNASDWSGVILFDGLRLFVPMVFGESGSRTLVDYDAIFAEQDGVRLDPEYDRLKEAKVAIVGCGSVGSKVAVQLARSGVGTFVLVDGDVLASGNLV
;
A
#
# COMPACT_ATOMS: atom_id res chain seq x y z
N MET A 1 3.20 -3.24 -32.33
CA MET A 1 2.05 -2.81 -33.16
C MET A 1 1.94 -1.30 -33.02
N ILE A 2 1.70 -0.56 -34.10
CA ILE A 2 1.72 0.90 -34.09
C ILE A 2 0.27 1.37 -34.26
N TRP A 3 -0.45 1.50 -33.15
CA TRP A 3 -1.91 1.70 -33.16
C TRP A 3 -2.36 2.88 -34.01
N TRP A 4 -1.58 3.97 -34.04
CA TRP A 4 -1.96 5.18 -34.77
C TRP A 4 -1.82 5.02 -36.29
N ALA A 5 -1.02 4.06 -36.75
CA ALA A 5 -0.94 3.68 -38.16
C ALA A 5 -2.07 2.69 -38.52
N ASP A 6 -2.39 1.77 -37.61
CA ASP A 6 -3.44 0.76 -37.79
C ASP A 6 -4.86 1.37 -37.66
N GLN A 7 -5.00 2.42 -36.84
CA GLN A 7 -6.25 3.12 -36.53
C GLN A 7 -6.16 4.64 -36.76
N PRO A 8 -5.93 5.11 -38.00
CA PRO A 8 -5.69 6.53 -38.28
C PRO A 8 -6.87 7.44 -37.93
N LYS A 9 -8.11 6.94 -38.02
CA LYS A 9 -9.31 7.67 -37.58
C LYS A 9 -9.25 7.96 -36.09
N ARG A 10 -8.80 7.00 -35.27
CA ARG A 10 -8.65 7.20 -33.84
C ARG A 10 -7.56 8.21 -33.54
N ALA A 11 -6.41 8.13 -34.22
CA ALA A 11 -5.35 9.11 -34.06
C ALA A 11 -5.82 10.53 -34.40
N GLN A 12 -6.61 10.69 -35.46
CA GLN A 12 -7.20 11.99 -35.82
C GLN A 12 -8.20 12.50 -34.78
N LEU A 13 -9.04 11.61 -34.23
CA LEU A 13 -9.98 11.96 -33.15
C LEU A 13 -9.24 12.47 -31.92
N GLU A 14 -8.14 11.84 -31.52
CA GLU A 14 -7.31 12.30 -30.39
C GLU A 14 -6.70 13.69 -30.65
N ARG A 15 -6.19 13.93 -31.86
CA ARG A 15 -5.64 15.24 -32.24
C ARG A 15 -6.70 16.33 -32.21
N ASN A 16 -7.89 16.04 -32.75
CA ASN A 16 -9.01 16.98 -32.73
C ASN A 16 -9.48 17.25 -31.30
N ALA A 17 -9.68 16.21 -30.48
CA ALA A 17 -10.16 16.38 -29.11
C ALA A 17 -9.21 17.22 -28.25
N VAL A 18 -7.89 17.03 -28.37
CA VAL A 18 -6.90 17.85 -27.65
C VAL A 18 -6.84 19.27 -28.23
N GLY A 19 -6.97 19.43 -29.54
CA GLY A 19 -7.03 20.74 -30.19
C GLY A 19 -8.25 21.54 -29.73
N ASP A 20 -9.44 20.94 -29.78
CA ASP A 20 -10.70 21.53 -29.33
C ASP A 20 -10.64 21.91 -27.84
N LEU A 21 -9.96 21.09 -27.01
CA LEU A 21 -9.73 21.41 -25.60
C LEU A 21 -8.83 22.65 -25.45
N ALA A 22 -7.72 22.72 -26.19
CA ALA A 22 -6.79 23.86 -26.13
C ALA A 22 -7.41 25.17 -26.65
N GLU A 23 -8.36 25.09 -27.58
CA GLU A 23 -9.12 26.25 -28.04
C GLU A 23 -10.16 26.71 -27.01
N ARG A 24 -10.79 25.76 -26.30
CA ARG A 24 -11.83 26.04 -25.30
C ARG A 24 -11.26 26.55 -23.98
N GLU A 25 -10.12 26.03 -23.56
CA GLU A 25 -9.62 26.15 -22.20
C GLU A 25 -8.29 26.91 -22.14
N ALA A 26 -8.33 28.14 -21.60
CA ALA A 26 -7.15 29.01 -21.53
C ALA A 26 -6.03 28.49 -20.60
N TRP A 27 -6.33 27.51 -19.74
CA TRP A 27 -5.35 26.90 -18.84
C TRP A 27 -4.46 25.85 -19.53
N LEU A 28 -4.79 25.42 -20.76
CA LEU A 28 -4.00 24.47 -21.53
C LEU A 28 -3.11 25.20 -22.53
N LEU A 29 -1.80 25.12 -22.33
CA LEU A 29 -0.80 25.87 -23.10
C LEU A 29 0.19 24.93 -23.79
N ASN A 30 0.87 25.45 -24.82
CA ASN A 30 2.04 24.82 -25.46
C ASN A 30 1.85 23.35 -25.87
N VAL A 31 0.70 23.01 -26.43
CA VAL A 31 0.40 21.64 -26.89
C VAL A 31 1.27 21.28 -28.10
N ASP A 32 2.15 20.31 -27.92
CA ASP A 32 3.06 19.80 -28.96
C ASP A 32 2.97 18.27 -29.09
N TRP A 33 2.80 17.79 -30.32
CA TRP A 33 2.70 16.36 -30.62
C TRP A 33 4.04 15.83 -31.08
N ARG A 34 4.51 14.76 -30.43
CA ARG A 34 5.78 14.11 -30.81
C ARG A 34 5.73 12.60 -30.72
N PHE A 35 6.75 11.97 -31.28
CA PHE A 35 7.03 10.56 -31.07
C PHE A 35 8.05 10.41 -29.92
N ALA A 36 7.67 9.68 -28.88
CA ALA A 36 8.57 9.20 -27.85
C ALA A 36 9.31 7.93 -28.33
N GLY A 37 10.18 7.39 -27.46
CA GLY A 37 10.89 6.14 -27.74
C GLY A 37 9.94 5.02 -28.17
N ASN A 38 10.36 4.25 -29.17
CA ASN A 38 9.59 3.19 -29.85
C ASN A 38 8.39 3.69 -30.67
N LEU A 39 8.45 4.91 -31.23
CA LEU A 39 7.37 5.50 -32.04
C LEU A 39 6.03 5.65 -31.29
N ARG A 40 6.09 5.68 -29.96
CA ARG A 40 4.93 5.95 -29.12
C ARG A 40 4.48 7.39 -29.30
N LEU A 41 3.19 7.58 -29.54
CA LEU A 41 2.62 8.91 -29.66
C LEU A 41 2.61 9.57 -28.27
N ALA A 42 3.02 10.83 -28.20
CA ALA A 42 3.00 11.62 -26.98
C ALA A 42 2.59 13.07 -27.27
N VAL A 43 2.02 13.73 -26.26
CA VAL A 43 1.67 15.14 -26.29
C VAL A 43 2.34 15.80 -25.11
N ASP A 44 3.27 16.70 -25.39
CA ASP A 44 3.78 17.63 -24.38
C ASP A 44 2.83 18.81 -24.31
N TYR A 45 2.49 19.26 -23.10
CA TYR A 45 1.63 20.41 -22.86
C TYR A 45 1.94 20.99 -21.50
N ASP A 46 1.51 22.23 -21.27
CA ASP A 46 1.68 22.91 -20.01
C ASP A 46 0.30 23.26 -19.42
N LEU A 47 0.13 23.09 -18.11
CA LEU A 47 -1.07 23.50 -17.38
C LEU A 47 -0.81 24.76 -16.59
N GLN A 48 -1.66 25.77 -16.75
CA GLN A 48 -1.66 26.97 -15.92
C GLN A 48 -2.52 26.74 -14.67
N ILE A 49 -1.89 26.64 -13.49
CA ILE A 49 -2.55 26.44 -12.19
C ILE A 49 -2.17 27.60 -11.26
N GLY A 50 -3.09 28.53 -11.05
CA GLY A 50 -2.80 29.79 -10.37
C GLY A 50 -1.70 30.57 -11.10
N GLU A 51 -0.62 30.92 -10.40
CA GLU A 51 0.55 31.58 -11.00
C GLU A 51 1.58 30.58 -11.57
N ARG A 52 1.39 29.27 -11.37
CA ARG A 52 2.35 28.24 -11.77
C ARG A 52 2.00 27.69 -13.16
N THR A 53 3.03 27.49 -13.98
CA THR A 53 2.94 26.73 -15.23
C THR A 53 3.60 25.37 -15.00
N ILE A 54 2.84 24.28 -15.18
CA ILE A 54 3.27 22.92 -14.88
C ILE A 54 3.45 22.13 -16.19
N PRO A 55 4.69 21.76 -16.57
CA PRO A 55 4.95 21.02 -17.79
C PRO A 55 4.67 19.52 -17.62
N LEU A 56 3.76 19.00 -18.44
CA LEU A 56 3.35 17.60 -18.44
C LEU A 56 3.55 16.95 -19.81
N THR A 57 3.46 15.62 -19.83
CA THR A 57 3.44 14.80 -21.04
C THR A 57 2.34 13.75 -20.91
N LEU A 58 1.44 13.68 -21.89
CA LEU A 58 0.52 12.55 -22.10
C LEU A 58 1.22 11.53 -23.01
N VAL A 59 1.32 10.28 -22.57
CA VAL A 59 1.95 9.18 -23.32
C VAL A 59 0.91 8.13 -23.65
N TYR A 60 0.74 7.83 -24.94
CA TYR A 60 -0.14 6.76 -25.39
C TYR A 60 0.60 5.41 -25.38
N PRO A 61 0.03 4.34 -24.80
CA PRO A 61 0.63 3.02 -24.82
C PRO A 61 0.52 2.36 -26.20
N ASP A 62 1.29 1.29 -26.41
CA ASP A 62 1.29 0.53 -27.67
C ASP A 62 -0.08 -0.11 -27.98
N PHE A 63 -0.86 -0.42 -26.94
CA PHE A 63 -2.18 -1.05 -27.01
C PHE A 63 -3.34 -0.06 -26.96
N PHE A 64 -3.08 1.24 -27.10
CA PHE A 64 -4.16 2.22 -27.22
C PHE A 64 -5.03 1.90 -28.46
N PRO A 65 -6.38 2.06 -28.41
CA PRO A 65 -7.20 2.62 -27.34
C PRO A 65 -7.70 1.61 -26.30
N ASP A 66 -7.24 0.37 -26.31
CA ASP A 66 -7.67 -0.65 -25.35
C ASP A 66 -6.97 -0.53 -23.98
N ALA A 67 -5.88 0.25 -23.92
CA ALA A 67 -5.17 0.61 -22.71
C ALA A 67 -5.15 2.13 -22.48
N ALA A 68 -5.25 2.55 -21.22
CA ALA A 68 -5.24 3.96 -20.83
C ALA A 68 -3.88 4.64 -21.12
N PRO A 69 -3.88 5.90 -21.59
CA PRO A 69 -2.70 6.76 -21.58
C PRO A 69 -2.21 7.07 -20.16
N SER A 70 -0.95 7.50 -20.06
CA SER A 70 -0.33 7.96 -18.82
C SER A 70 -0.02 9.45 -18.89
N VAL A 71 -0.20 10.19 -17.80
CA VAL A 71 0.24 11.60 -17.70
C VAL A 71 1.40 11.70 -16.73
N LEU A 72 2.54 12.27 -17.17
CA LEU A 72 3.78 12.35 -16.39
C LEU A 72 4.25 13.80 -16.26
N ALA A 73 4.89 14.10 -15.13
CA ALA A 73 5.62 15.35 -14.94
C ALA A 73 6.89 15.36 -15.80
N ARG A 74 7.04 16.37 -16.67
CA ARG A 74 8.20 16.44 -17.60
C ARG A 74 9.53 16.56 -16.85
N ASN A 75 9.51 17.23 -15.69
CA ASN A 75 10.69 17.46 -14.85
C ASN A 75 10.93 16.36 -13.80
N GLN A 76 10.14 15.27 -13.80
CA GLN A 76 10.22 14.20 -12.79
C GLN A 76 10.08 14.73 -11.35
N GLU A 77 9.25 15.74 -11.16
CA GLU A 77 8.94 16.32 -9.85
C GLU A 77 7.71 15.65 -9.25
N LEU A 78 7.65 15.58 -7.91
CA LEU A 78 6.44 15.15 -7.21
C LEU A 78 5.48 16.35 -7.12
N LEU A 79 4.46 16.34 -7.97
CA LEU A 79 3.46 17.40 -8.08
C LEU A 79 2.28 17.19 -7.12
N SER A 80 1.95 15.94 -6.82
CA SER A 80 0.74 15.56 -6.08
C SER A 80 0.97 14.30 -5.24
N GLY A 81 0.13 14.10 -4.21
CA GLY A 81 -0.01 12.82 -3.53
C GLY A 81 -0.61 11.72 -4.43
N HIS A 82 -1.26 12.12 -5.52
CA HIS A 82 -1.76 11.26 -6.60
C HIS A 82 -0.73 11.09 -7.70
N GLN A 83 0.46 10.61 -7.34
CA GLN A 83 1.53 10.38 -8.29
C GLN A 83 2.42 9.23 -7.81
N TYR A 84 2.78 8.33 -8.70
CA TYR A 84 3.63 7.17 -8.37
C TYR A 84 5.12 7.54 -8.22
N GLY A 85 5.43 8.35 -7.20
CA GLY A 85 6.76 8.94 -7.01
C GLY A 85 7.08 10.01 -8.05
N PRO A 86 8.23 10.70 -7.92
CA PRO A 86 8.54 11.87 -8.75
C PRO A 86 8.60 11.58 -10.26
N ALA A 87 9.08 10.39 -10.65
CA ALA A 87 9.16 9.96 -12.05
C ALA A 87 7.92 9.17 -12.54
N GLY A 88 6.90 8.99 -11.69
CA GLY A 88 5.70 8.21 -12.02
C GLY A 88 4.60 9.03 -12.66
N GLU A 89 3.60 8.30 -13.18
CA GLU A 89 2.37 8.91 -13.70
C GLU A 89 1.49 9.46 -12.58
N LEU A 90 0.65 10.43 -12.94
CA LEU A 90 -0.43 10.91 -12.08
C LEU A 90 -1.54 9.87 -11.97
N CYS A 91 -2.08 9.71 -10.76
CA CYS A 91 -3.27 8.90 -10.48
C CYS A 91 -4.53 9.72 -10.79
N LEU A 92 -5.04 9.58 -12.01
CA LEU A 92 -6.14 10.39 -12.52
C LEU A 92 -7.53 9.75 -12.27
N GLU A 93 -8.59 10.46 -12.65
CA GLU A 93 -9.97 9.96 -12.64
C GLU A 93 -10.14 8.78 -13.60
N HIS A 94 -9.49 8.87 -14.77
CA HIS A 94 -9.45 7.82 -15.78
C HIS A 94 -8.15 7.02 -15.63
N ARG A 95 -8.30 5.71 -15.46
CA ARG A 95 -7.26 4.79 -15.00
C ARG A 95 -7.39 3.44 -15.70
N PRO A 96 -6.37 2.58 -15.67
CA PRO A 96 -6.45 1.24 -16.24
C PRO A 96 -7.65 0.39 -15.77
N ASP A 97 -8.12 0.56 -14.53
CA ASP A 97 -9.23 -0.20 -13.94
C ASP A 97 -10.63 0.28 -14.38
N ASN A 98 -10.75 1.51 -14.89
CA ASN A 98 -12.02 2.10 -15.35
C ASN A 98 -11.94 2.67 -16.78
N TRP A 99 -10.88 2.30 -17.51
CA TRP A 99 -10.64 2.73 -18.87
C TRP A 99 -11.67 2.15 -19.82
N SER A 100 -12.09 2.97 -20.78
CA SER A 100 -12.94 2.51 -21.87
C SER A 100 -12.51 3.21 -23.17
N PRO A 101 -12.53 2.53 -24.32
CA PRO A 101 -12.02 3.10 -25.57
C PRO A 101 -12.73 4.39 -26.02
N ASP A 102 -13.93 4.72 -25.53
CA ASP A 102 -14.60 5.98 -25.83
C ASP A 102 -13.93 7.21 -25.19
N LYS A 103 -13.10 7.03 -24.15
CA LYS A 103 -12.37 8.12 -23.50
C LYS A 103 -11.17 8.58 -24.34
N THR A 104 -10.85 9.87 -24.27
CA THR A 104 -9.77 10.49 -25.07
C THR A 104 -8.63 11.00 -24.19
N GLY A 105 -7.48 11.29 -24.82
CA GLY A 105 -6.36 11.99 -24.21
C GLY A 105 -6.73 13.38 -23.71
N ALA A 106 -7.67 14.07 -24.36
CA ALA A 106 -8.20 15.34 -23.86
C ALA A 106 -8.86 15.17 -22.47
N MET A 107 -9.63 14.11 -22.26
CA MET A 107 -10.22 13.80 -20.96
C MET A 107 -9.16 13.47 -19.90
N MET A 108 -8.04 12.85 -20.29
CA MET A 108 -6.88 12.65 -19.41
C MET A 108 -6.26 13.99 -18.99
N ILE A 109 -6.09 14.93 -19.93
CA ILE A 109 -5.56 16.27 -19.66
C ILE A 109 -6.50 17.05 -18.72
N GLU A 110 -7.81 17.02 -18.97
CA GLU A 110 -8.81 17.64 -18.08
C GLU A 110 -8.78 17.02 -16.68
N SER A 111 -8.63 15.70 -16.58
CA SER A 111 -8.50 15.04 -15.28
C SER A 111 -7.23 15.45 -14.53
N ALA A 112 -6.11 15.65 -15.23
CA ALA A 112 -4.87 16.14 -14.62
C ALA A 112 -5.02 17.58 -14.15
N HIS A 113 -5.68 18.44 -14.93
CA HIS A 113 -6.00 19.81 -14.53
C HIS A 113 -6.88 19.84 -13.28
N ARG A 114 -8.00 19.10 -13.26
CA ARG A 114 -8.90 19.02 -12.08
C ARG A 114 -8.17 18.58 -10.82
N LEU A 115 -7.29 17.58 -10.92
CA LEU A 115 -6.47 17.11 -9.81
C LEU A 115 -5.60 18.26 -9.27
N LEU A 116 -4.73 18.82 -10.13
CA LEU A 116 -3.73 19.81 -9.70
C LEU A 116 -4.35 21.16 -9.30
N SER A 117 -5.45 21.57 -9.95
CA SER A 117 -6.17 22.80 -9.61
C SER A 117 -6.85 22.67 -8.24
N SER A 118 -7.52 21.55 -7.97
CA SER A 118 -8.21 21.34 -6.70
C SER A 118 -7.24 21.29 -5.51
N GLU A 119 -6.08 20.64 -5.68
CA GLU A 119 -5.04 20.61 -4.63
C GLU A 119 -4.38 21.98 -4.47
N GLY A 120 -4.17 22.71 -5.56
CA GLY A 120 -3.62 24.07 -5.53
C GLY A 120 -4.55 25.08 -4.83
N GLU A 121 -5.86 25.00 -5.08
CA GLU A 121 -6.87 25.89 -4.49
C GLU A 121 -7.13 25.59 -3.01
N THR A 122 -7.23 24.31 -2.65
CA THR A 122 -7.61 23.90 -1.29
C THR A 122 -6.41 23.73 -0.36
N GLY A 123 -5.21 23.52 -0.90
CA GLY A 123 -4.03 23.08 -0.15
C GLY A 123 -4.19 21.69 0.47
N GLN A 124 -5.25 20.95 0.12
CA GLN A 124 -5.55 19.61 0.61
C GLN A 124 -5.38 18.61 -0.53
N PRO A 125 -4.94 17.36 -0.26
CA PRO A 125 -4.91 16.32 -1.26
C PRO A 125 -6.31 16.06 -1.84
N ALA A 126 -6.41 15.85 -3.15
CA ALA A 126 -7.68 15.51 -3.79
C ALA A 126 -8.20 14.18 -3.24
N PRO A 127 -9.52 13.95 -3.18
CA PRO A 127 -10.06 12.66 -2.77
C PRO A 127 -9.53 11.51 -3.64
N ALA A 128 -9.01 10.46 -3.01
CA ALA A 128 -8.50 9.28 -3.70
C ALA A 128 -9.50 8.13 -3.68
N GLU A 129 -9.90 7.68 -4.87
CA GLU A 129 -10.53 6.37 -5.04
C GLU A 129 -9.49 5.23 -5.02
N HIS A 130 -8.21 5.54 -5.14
CA HIS A 130 -7.14 4.55 -5.03
C HIS A 130 -6.98 4.09 -3.57
N ARG A 131 -7.47 2.88 -3.28
CA ARG A 131 -7.25 2.21 -1.99
C ARG A 131 -5.94 1.43 -2.04
N THR A 132 -4.84 2.01 -1.55
CA THR A 132 -3.63 1.23 -1.29
C THR A 132 -3.90 0.28 -0.12
N THR A 133 -4.01 -1.01 -0.43
CA THR A 133 -4.18 -2.07 0.57
C THR A 133 -2.99 -2.13 1.52
N GLN A 134 -3.19 -2.64 2.73
CA GLN A 134 -2.10 -2.89 3.68
C GLN A 134 -1.01 -3.79 3.05
N ALA A 135 -1.43 -4.80 2.27
CA ALA A 135 -0.51 -5.68 1.55
C ALA A 135 0.38 -4.93 0.55
N GLN A 136 -0.16 -3.95 -0.18
CA GLN A 136 0.62 -3.12 -1.10
C GLN A 136 1.62 -2.22 -0.34
N ARG A 137 1.22 -1.64 0.80
CA ARG A 137 2.11 -0.81 1.63
C ARG A 137 3.28 -1.61 2.20
N SER A 138 3.01 -2.81 2.70
CA SER A 138 4.02 -3.66 3.34
C SER A 138 4.84 -4.51 2.35
N ARG A 139 4.51 -4.50 1.05
CA ARG A 139 5.12 -5.35 0.02
C ARG A 139 6.64 -5.28 0.01
N TYR A 140 7.20 -4.08 0.13
CA TYR A 140 8.64 -3.83 0.08
C TYR A 140 9.30 -3.78 1.47
N SER A 141 8.52 -3.90 2.54
CA SER A 141 9.08 -3.97 3.88
C SER A 141 9.75 -5.32 4.10
N LYS A 142 11.08 -5.31 4.25
CA LYS A 142 11.88 -6.50 4.56
C LYS A 142 11.74 -6.95 6.01
N LEU A 143 11.52 -6.02 6.93
CA LEU A 143 11.35 -6.27 8.37
C LEU A 143 9.87 -6.08 8.71
N ARG A 144 9.18 -7.14 9.12
CA ARG A 144 7.75 -7.11 9.44
C ARG A 144 7.52 -7.59 10.85
N PHE A 145 6.75 -6.86 11.64
CA PHE A 145 6.36 -7.26 12.99
C PHE A 145 4.87 -7.55 13.01
N LEU A 146 4.50 -8.81 13.23
CA LEU A 146 3.10 -9.22 13.30
C LEU A 146 2.57 -9.00 14.71
N PHE A 147 1.38 -8.44 14.80
CA PHE A 147 0.68 -8.26 16.07
C PHE A 147 -0.82 -8.48 15.92
N SER A 148 -1.47 -8.88 17.01
CA SER A 148 -2.90 -9.14 17.09
C SER A 148 -3.54 -8.33 18.24
N ARG A 149 -4.85 -8.49 18.43
CA ARG A 149 -5.53 -7.93 19.62
C ARG A 149 -4.96 -8.49 20.93
N GLU A 150 -4.57 -9.76 20.93
CA GLU A 150 -3.96 -10.40 22.11
C GLU A 150 -2.59 -9.78 22.41
N THR A 151 -1.79 -9.48 21.37
CA THR A 151 -0.53 -8.73 21.53
C THR A 151 -0.77 -7.36 22.15
N LEU A 152 -1.77 -6.61 21.67
CA LEU A 152 -2.11 -5.28 22.22
C LEU A 152 -2.61 -5.38 23.67
N ALA A 153 -3.40 -6.40 24.00
CA ALA A 153 -3.85 -6.66 25.36
C ALA A 153 -2.66 -6.96 26.29
N GLY A 154 -1.71 -7.79 25.82
CA GLY A 154 -0.46 -8.07 26.54
C GLY A 154 0.39 -6.83 26.77
N LEU A 155 0.59 -6.00 25.74
CA LEU A 155 1.32 -4.73 25.88
C LEU A 155 0.63 -3.75 26.83
N SER A 156 -0.70 -3.81 26.93
CA SER A 156 -1.49 -2.98 27.85
C SER A 156 -1.36 -3.40 29.32
N LEU A 157 -0.83 -4.60 29.60
CA LEU A 157 -0.50 -5.03 30.97
C LEU A 157 0.72 -4.29 31.53
N VAL A 158 1.59 -3.75 30.67
CA VAL A 158 2.70 -2.89 31.09
C VAL A 158 2.14 -1.51 31.44
N PRO A 159 2.28 -1.02 32.69
CA PRO A 159 1.70 0.27 33.09
C PRO A 159 2.33 1.44 32.32
N GLU A 160 1.56 2.51 32.13
CA GLU A 160 2.09 3.73 31.49
C GLU A 160 3.29 4.30 32.25
N GLY A 161 4.32 4.71 31.51
CA GLY A 161 5.58 5.19 32.09
C GLY A 161 6.53 4.09 32.55
N GLN A 162 6.20 2.81 32.30
CA GLN A 162 7.04 1.67 32.67
C GLN A 162 7.68 1.00 31.45
N ILE A 163 8.72 0.22 31.73
CA ILE A 163 9.35 -0.69 30.77
C ILE A 163 9.25 -2.12 31.27
N ALA A 164 9.28 -3.08 30.35
CA ALA A 164 9.36 -4.50 30.66
C ALA A 164 10.32 -5.21 29.70
N SER A 165 11.06 -6.20 30.19
CA SER A 165 11.81 -7.11 29.31
C SER A 165 10.83 -7.86 28.41
N ALA A 166 11.28 -8.21 27.22
CA ALA A 166 10.52 -9.03 26.30
C ALA A 166 11.46 -9.81 25.38
N GLU A 167 10.89 -10.74 24.64
CA GLU A 167 11.58 -11.44 23.57
C GLU A 167 10.72 -11.38 22.31
N ILE A 168 11.36 -11.21 21.17
CA ILE A 168 10.71 -11.39 19.87
C ILE A 168 11.27 -12.66 19.22
N GLN A 169 10.40 -13.41 18.56
CA GLN A 169 10.80 -14.48 17.65
C GLN A 169 10.74 -13.96 16.23
N GLU A 170 11.77 -14.23 15.45
CA GLU A 170 11.86 -13.81 14.07
C GLU A 170 12.22 -14.99 13.15
N GLN A 171 11.56 -15.03 11.99
CA GLN A 171 11.76 -16.03 10.97
C GLN A 171 12.22 -15.38 9.67
N ASP A 172 13.22 -15.98 9.01
CA ASP A 172 13.56 -15.66 7.62
C ASP A 172 12.60 -16.40 6.68
N ALA A 173 11.84 -15.64 5.91
CA ALA A 173 10.95 -16.10 4.86
C ALA A 173 11.42 -15.56 3.51
N ALA A 174 12.41 -16.22 2.92
CA ALA A 174 12.97 -15.88 1.61
C ALA A 174 13.50 -14.43 1.52
N GLY A 175 14.27 -13.99 2.52
CA GLY A 175 14.84 -12.65 2.60
C GLY A 175 13.91 -11.59 3.18
N PHE A 176 12.72 -12.00 3.65
CA PHE A 176 11.83 -11.19 4.48
C PHE A 176 11.86 -11.72 5.90
N TYR A 177 12.14 -10.83 6.84
CA TYR A 177 12.23 -11.15 8.26
C TYR A 177 10.90 -10.84 8.93
N VAL A 178 10.25 -11.87 9.46
CA VAL A 178 8.93 -11.79 10.08
C VAL A 178 9.07 -12.04 11.57
N ALA A 179 8.93 -10.98 12.35
CA ALA A 179 8.98 -10.98 13.81
C ALA A 179 7.57 -11.04 14.42
N GLN A 180 7.48 -11.57 15.63
CA GLN A 180 6.34 -11.44 16.52
C GLN A 180 6.80 -11.41 17.98
N LEU A 181 5.97 -10.86 18.86
CA LEU A 181 6.23 -10.92 20.31
C LEU A 181 6.17 -12.39 20.77
N SER A 182 7.15 -12.82 21.56
CA SER A 182 7.20 -14.17 22.16
C SER A 182 6.62 -14.14 23.57
N HIS A 183 7.13 -13.25 24.42
CA HIS A 183 6.63 -13.01 25.77
C HIS A 183 7.08 -11.64 26.29
N ILE A 184 6.42 -11.16 27.35
CA ILE A 184 6.77 -9.97 28.14
C ILE A 184 7.07 -10.44 29.56
N GLY A 185 8.13 -9.92 30.19
CA GLY A 185 8.59 -10.30 31.51
C GLY A 185 9.72 -11.33 31.49
N SER A 186 9.87 -12.10 32.56
CA SER A 186 10.84 -13.19 32.63
C SER A 186 10.31 -14.42 31.90
N ALA A 187 11.22 -15.29 31.42
CA ALA A 187 10.84 -16.52 30.75
C ALA A 187 10.13 -17.52 31.70
N ASP A 188 10.48 -17.51 32.99
CA ASP A 188 9.93 -18.44 33.99
C ASP A 188 8.52 -18.04 34.47
N ALA A 189 8.20 -16.75 34.43
CA ALA A 189 6.93 -16.20 34.90
C ALA A 189 6.56 -14.96 34.06
N PRO A 190 6.17 -15.16 32.78
CA PRO A 190 5.89 -14.04 31.90
C PRO A 190 4.63 -13.29 32.36
N LEU A 191 4.68 -11.97 32.24
CA LEU A 191 3.51 -11.10 32.37
C LEU A 191 2.47 -11.42 31.28
N TRP A 192 2.97 -11.76 30.09
CA TRP A 192 2.18 -12.16 28.94
C TRP A 192 3.01 -13.07 28.04
N GLU A 193 2.38 -14.08 27.46
CA GLU A 193 3.02 -14.99 26.51
C GLU A 193 2.15 -15.12 25.25
N GLU A 194 2.79 -15.15 24.08
CA GLU A 194 2.11 -15.34 22.80
C GLU A 194 1.50 -16.74 22.74
N PRO A 195 0.17 -16.87 22.72
CA PRO A 195 -0.48 -18.19 22.72
C PRO A 195 -0.21 -18.98 21.45
N ARG A 196 0.13 -18.31 20.33
CA ARG A 196 0.33 -18.94 19.03
C ARG A 196 1.70 -18.62 18.47
N LYS A 197 2.73 -19.09 19.17
CA LYS A 197 4.12 -19.02 18.71
C LYS A 197 4.26 -19.69 17.35
N ARG A 198 4.99 -19.04 16.45
CA ARG A 198 5.32 -19.62 15.14
C ARG A 198 6.26 -20.81 15.33
N GLY A 199 5.92 -21.94 14.71
CA GLY A 199 6.82 -23.09 14.61
C GLY A 199 7.83 -22.93 13.48
N GLY A 200 8.79 -23.86 13.41
CA GLY A 200 9.86 -23.87 12.41
C GLY A 200 11.18 -23.30 12.95
N GLU A 201 12.08 -22.96 12.04
CA GLU A 201 13.37 -22.34 12.38
C GLU A 201 13.17 -20.85 12.66
N VAL A 202 13.34 -20.47 13.92
CA VAL A 202 13.17 -19.09 14.40
C VAL A 202 14.41 -18.67 15.18
N ARG A 203 14.82 -17.41 15.03
CA ARG A 203 15.79 -16.76 15.93
C ARG A 203 15.04 -15.99 17.02
N THR A 204 15.54 -16.04 18.24
CA THR A 204 15.05 -15.19 19.33
C THR A 204 15.93 -13.96 19.47
N LEU A 205 15.32 -12.80 19.70
CA LEU A 205 16.01 -11.55 19.92
C LEU A 205 15.47 -10.91 21.20
N ARG A 206 16.38 -10.38 22.02
CA ARG A 206 16.02 -9.59 23.19
C ARG A 206 15.24 -8.35 22.74
N ALA A 207 14.15 -8.07 23.45
CA ALA A 207 13.36 -6.87 23.26
C ALA A 207 13.02 -6.20 24.59
N ILE A 208 12.58 -4.95 24.51
CA ILE A 208 12.16 -4.16 25.66
C ILE A 208 10.87 -3.46 25.27
N VAL A 209 9.79 -3.72 26.02
CA VAL A 209 8.53 -2.98 25.89
C VAL A 209 8.66 -1.67 26.64
N VAL A 210 8.31 -0.57 25.98
CA VAL A 210 8.28 0.78 26.56
C VAL A 210 6.88 1.33 26.42
N ARG A 211 6.19 1.47 27.54
CA ARG A 211 4.82 2.01 27.58
C ARG A 211 4.87 3.52 27.74
N ILE A 212 4.54 4.24 26.67
CA ILE A 212 4.56 5.72 26.61
C ILE A 212 3.13 6.29 26.66
N PRO A 213 2.93 7.57 27.03
CA PRO A 213 1.60 8.17 27.07
C PRO A 213 0.84 8.09 25.75
N GLN A 214 -0.48 8.01 25.83
CA GLN A 214 -1.33 7.86 24.65
C GLN A 214 -1.14 8.96 23.61
N GLY A 215 -0.93 8.54 22.36
CA GLY A 215 -0.74 9.44 21.21
C GLY A 215 0.64 10.09 21.14
N SER A 216 1.57 9.79 22.05
CA SER A 216 2.92 10.34 22.00
C SER A 216 3.90 9.50 21.18
N GLY A 217 3.49 8.32 20.71
CA GLY A 217 4.30 7.43 19.89
C GLY A 217 4.46 7.92 18.45
N ARG A 218 5.69 7.77 17.93
CA ARG A 218 6.02 8.06 16.53
C ARG A 218 7.11 7.13 16.04
N LYS A 219 7.20 6.98 14.71
CA LYS A 219 8.33 6.33 14.06
C LYS A 219 9.57 7.22 14.19
N CYS A 220 10.72 6.63 14.49
CA CYS A 220 11.98 7.35 14.64
C CYS A 220 12.79 7.24 13.34
N LYS A 221 13.38 8.34 12.89
CA LYS A 221 14.18 8.36 11.65
C LYS A 221 15.53 7.68 11.80
N ASP A 222 16.12 7.75 12.99
CA ASP A 222 17.45 7.26 13.34
C ASP A 222 17.53 7.02 14.85
N PHE A 223 18.68 6.50 15.31
CA PHE A 223 18.90 6.19 16.72
C PHE A 223 18.89 7.43 17.62
N ASP A 224 19.33 8.60 17.12
CA ASP A 224 19.31 9.84 17.90
C ASP A 224 17.88 10.33 18.17
N ASP A 225 16.98 10.22 17.18
CA ASP A 225 15.56 10.52 17.35
C ASP A 225 14.88 9.55 18.34
N LEU A 226 15.26 8.25 18.32
CA LEU A 226 14.80 7.30 19.33
C LEU A 226 15.26 7.70 20.73
N LYS A 227 16.55 8.05 20.91
CA LYS A 227 17.05 8.52 22.21
C LYS A 227 16.32 9.78 22.68
N ALA A 228 16.09 10.73 21.78
CA ALA A 228 15.33 11.95 22.08
C ALA A 228 13.91 11.66 22.54
N LEU A 229 13.21 10.72 21.87
CA LEU A 229 11.88 10.27 22.26
C LEU A 229 11.88 9.59 23.64
N LEU A 230 12.83 8.67 23.88
CA LEU A 230 12.98 8.00 25.17
C LEU A 230 13.26 9.02 26.29
N TRP A 231 14.15 9.98 26.05
CA TRP A 231 14.44 11.06 27.00
C TRP A 231 13.23 11.92 27.31
N SER A 232 12.46 12.33 26.30
CA SER A 232 11.27 13.18 26.53
C SER A 232 10.19 12.50 27.38
N HIS A 233 10.21 11.17 27.45
CA HIS A 233 9.28 10.37 28.24
C HIS A 233 9.90 9.80 29.54
N GLY A 234 11.09 10.26 29.93
CA GLY A 234 11.72 9.88 31.20
C GLY A 234 12.53 8.57 31.16
N PHE A 235 12.70 7.95 29.99
CA PHE A 235 13.46 6.70 29.81
C PHE A 235 14.93 6.94 29.50
N SER A 236 15.56 7.90 30.19
CA SER A 236 16.96 8.28 29.99
C SER A 236 17.94 7.14 30.27
N ALA A 237 17.65 6.32 31.29
CA ALA A 237 18.44 5.15 31.63
C ALA A 237 18.48 4.11 30.50
N LEU A 238 17.31 3.85 29.88
CA LEU A 238 17.21 2.94 28.73
C LEU A 238 17.95 3.49 27.50
N SER A 239 17.85 4.80 27.24
CA SER A 239 18.64 5.45 26.18
C SER A 239 20.15 5.22 26.36
N THR A 240 20.66 5.36 27.59
CA THR A 240 22.06 5.10 27.93
C THR A 240 22.41 3.62 27.78
N GLU A 241 21.54 2.71 28.24
CA GLU A 241 21.73 1.26 28.07
C GLU A 241 21.86 0.89 26.59
N LEU A 242 20.93 1.34 25.74
CA LEU A 242 20.93 1.06 24.30
C LEU A 242 22.14 1.66 23.57
N THR A 243 22.69 2.76 24.07
CA THR A 243 23.90 3.40 23.52
C THR A 243 25.15 2.56 23.79
N ASN A 244 25.22 1.97 24.98
CA ASN A 244 26.38 1.20 25.45
C ASN A 244 26.28 -0.30 25.09
N ALA A 245 25.12 -0.77 24.65
CA ALA A 245 24.95 -2.13 24.17
C ALA A 245 25.74 -2.37 22.87
N SER A 246 26.17 -3.61 22.65
CA SER A 246 26.77 -4.07 21.38
C SER A 246 25.87 -5.05 20.62
N ASP A 247 24.86 -5.61 21.30
CA ASP A 247 23.97 -6.62 20.73
C ASP A 247 22.75 -5.99 20.07
N TRP A 248 21.99 -6.82 19.37
CA TRP A 248 20.69 -6.46 18.79
C TRP A 248 19.67 -6.26 19.92
N SER A 249 18.88 -5.20 19.84
CA SER A 249 17.89 -4.86 20.85
C SER A 249 16.62 -4.36 20.18
N GLY A 250 15.56 -5.16 20.26
CA GLY A 250 14.23 -4.73 19.88
C GLY A 250 13.68 -3.75 20.92
N VAL A 251 13.07 -2.67 20.47
CA VAL A 251 12.36 -1.73 21.34
C VAL A 251 10.92 -1.66 20.86
N ILE A 252 9.98 -2.03 21.72
CA ILE A 252 8.55 -2.06 21.43
C ILE A 252 7.92 -0.85 22.10
N LEU A 253 7.78 0.24 21.34
CA LEU A 253 7.12 1.45 21.81
C LEU A 253 5.61 1.29 21.65
N PHE A 254 4.89 1.28 22.76
CA PHE A 254 3.43 1.17 22.76
C PHE A 254 2.81 2.36 23.48
N ASP A 255 2.02 3.14 22.73
CA ASP A 255 1.31 4.31 23.27
C ASP A 255 -0.12 3.99 23.75
N GLY A 256 -0.60 2.76 23.57
CA GLY A 256 -1.97 2.37 23.94
C GLY A 256 -2.91 2.31 22.74
N LEU A 257 -2.54 2.97 21.64
CA LEU A 257 -3.25 2.91 20.35
C LEU A 257 -2.38 2.33 19.25
N ARG A 258 -1.09 2.70 19.24
CA ARG A 258 -0.13 2.43 18.19
C ARG A 258 1.10 1.76 18.77
N LEU A 259 1.69 0.94 17.91
CA LEU A 259 2.88 0.15 18.15
C LEU A 259 3.95 0.59 17.14
N PHE A 260 5.16 0.84 17.64
CA PHE A 260 6.35 1.05 16.83
C PHE A 260 7.43 0.08 17.31
N VAL A 261 8.10 -0.59 16.38
CA VAL A 261 9.08 -1.63 16.72
C VAL A 261 10.42 -1.33 16.05
N PRO A 262 11.17 -0.35 16.56
CA PRO A 262 12.56 -0.18 16.19
C PRO A 262 13.45 -1.34 16.66
N MET A 263 14.45 -1.67 15.87
CA MET A 263 15.55 -2.56 16.18
C MET A 263 16.85 -1.76 16.17
N VAL A 264 17.55 -1.80 17.31
CA VAL A 264 18.85 -1.15 17.49
C VAL A 264 19.95 -2.21 17.41
N PHE A 265 20.98 -1.95 16.60
CA PHE A 265 22.14 -2.85 16.46
C PHE A 265 23.41 -2.04 16.17
N GLY A 266 24.55 -2.72 16.13
CA GLY A 266 25.86 -2.10 15.90
C GLY A 266 26.68 -1.96 17.19
N GLU A 267 27.89 -1.45 17.05
CA GLU A 267 28.84 -1.36 18.16
C GLU A 267 28.45 -0.25 19.16
N SER A 268 28.95 -0.38 20.39
CA SER A 268 28.75 0.63 21.44
C SER A 268 29.21 2.01 20.95
N GLY A 269 28.35 3.02 21.11
CA GLY A 269 28.61 4.38 20.63
C GLY A 269 28.43 4.62 19.12
N SER A 270 28.20 3.56 18.32
CA SER A 270 27.94 3.63 16.87
C SER A 270 26.73 2.75 16.51
N ARG A 271 25.59 3.09 17.11
CA ARG A 271 24.35 2.33 17.02
C ARG A 271 23.52 2.78 15.82
N THR A 272 22.96 1.80 15.11
CA THR A 272 22.06 1.99 13.97
C THR A 272 20.63 1.61 14.35
N LEU A 273 19.66 2.27 13.73
CA LEU A 273 18.23 1.99 13.86
C LEU A 273 17.68 1.44 12.55
N VAL A 274 16.91 0.36 12.61
CA VAL A 274 16.00 -0.07 11.54
C VAL A 274 14.63 -0.36 12.14
N ASP A 275 13.56 -0.06 11.42
CA ASP A 275 12.20 -0.29 11.91
C ASP A 275 11.58 -1.53 11.28
N TYR A 276 10.88 -2.32 12.10
CA TYR A 276 9.88 -3.24 11.57
C TYR A 276 8.63 -2.47 11.16
N ASP A 277 8.04 -2.87 10.03
CA ASP A 277 6.69 -2.48 9.66
C ASP A 277 5.69 -3.29 10.49
N ALA A 278 4.89 -2.62 11.31
CA ALA A 278 3.92 -3.27 12.19
C ALA A 278 2.68 -3.67 11.39
N ILE A 279 2.44 -4.97 11.27
CA ILE A 279 1.34 -5.54 10.48
C ILE A 279 0.35 -6.20 11.43
N PHE A 280 -0.84 -5.61 11.52
CA PHE A 280 -1.95 -6.24 12.22
C PHE A 280 -2.37 -7.52 11.48
N ALA A 281 -2.31 -8.65 12.17
CA ALA A 281 -2.61 -9.98 11.62
C ALA A 281 -3.37 -10.82 12.65
N GLU A 282 -4.70 -10.81 12.58
CA GLU A 282 -5.53 -11.75 13.34
C GLU A 282 -5.46 -13.13 12.67
N GLN A 283 -4.95 -14.14 13.39
CA GLN A 283 -4.90 -15.50 12.86
C GLN A 283 -6.30 -16.10 12.63
N ASP A 284 -7.31 -15.65 13.39
CA ASP A 284 -8.72 -16.07 13.28
C ASP A 284 -9.65 -14.96 12.75
N GLY A 285 -9.08 -13.88 12.22
CA GLY A 285 -9.87 -12.78 11.65
C GLY A 285 -10.67 -13.22 10.43
N VAL A 286 -11.68 -12.43 10.06
CA VAL A 286 -12.39 -12.59 8.79
C VAL A 286 -11.35 -12.54 7.67
N ARG A 287 -11.09 -13.69 7.03
CA ARG A 287 -10.07 -13.82 5.96
C ARG A 287 -10.39 -13.01 4.71
N LEU A 288 -11.65 -12.64 4.54
CA LEU A 288 -12.13 -11.85 3.42
C LEU A 288 -12.23 -10.38 3.83
N ASP A 289 -11.98 -9.50 2.87
CA ASP A 289 -12.21 -8.07 3.05
C ASP A 289 -13.67 -7.83 3.48
N PRO A 290 -13.95 -6.99 4.50
CA PRO A 290 -15.32 -6.64 4.89
C PRO A 290 -16.19 -6.14 3.72
N GLU A 291 -15.59 -5.57 2.66
CA GLU A 291 -16.32 -5.20 1.44
C GLU A 291 -17.02 -6.39 0.76
N TYR A 292 -16.54 -7.61 0.99
CA TYR A 292 -17.12 -8.84 0.44
C TYR A 292 -18.28 -9.35 1.27
N ASP A 293 -18.61 -8.74 2.41
CA ASP A 293 -19.76 -9.15 3.22
C ASP A 293 -21.07 -9.08 2.42
N ARG A 294 -21.19 -8.13 1.48
CA ARG A 294 -22.34 -8.05 0.56
C ARG A 294 -22.53 -9.30 -0.30
N LEU A 295 -21.46 -10.06 -0.56
CA LEU A 295 -21.52 -11.29 -1.37
C LEU A 295 -22.24 -12.42 -0.62
N LYS A 296 -22.26 -12.40 0.72
CA LYS A 296 -23.01 -13.38 1.52
C LYS A 296 -24.51 -13.37 1.19
N GLU A 297 -25.03 -12.18 0.90
CA GLU A 297 -26.44 -11.96 0.53
C GLU A 297 -26.70 -12.15 -0.97
N ALA A 298 -25.64 -12.20 -1.80
CA ALA A 298 -25.78 -12.37 -3.23
C ALA A 298 -26.29 -13.77 -3.59
N LYS A 299 -27.21 -13.82 -4.56
CA LYS A 299 -27.68 -15.06 -5.18
C LYS A 299 -27.15 -15.14 -6.59
N VAL A 300 -26.32 -16.15 -6.88
CA VAL A 300 -25.70 -16.30 -8.19
C VAL A 300 -26.23 -17.54 -8.90
N ALA A 301 -26.70 -17.37 -10.13
CA ALA A 301 -27.06 -18.49 -11.00
C ALA A 301 -25.89 -18.82 -11.94
N ILE A 302 -25.54 -20.11 -12.06
CA ILE A 302 -24.53 -20.62 -12.98
C ILE A 302 -25.19 -21.66 -13.87
N VAL A 303 -25.14 -21.43 -15.18
CA VAL A 303 -25.66 -22.34 -16.21
C VAL A 303 -24.47 -22.98 -16.93
N GLY A 304 -24.34 -24.30 -16.81
CA GLY A 304 -23.18 -25.10 -17.17
C GLY A 304 -22.17 -25.15 -16.02
N CYS A 305 -22.10 -26.27 -15.30
CA CYS A 305 -21.24 -26.46 -14.13
C CYS A 305 -19.96 -27.26 -14.45
N GLY A 306 -19.80 -27.77 -15.68
CA GLY A 306 -18.53 -28.32 -16.15
C GLY A 306 -17.42 -27.28 -16.33
N SER A 307 -16.18 -27.74 -16.54
CA SER A 307 -14.98 -26.96 -16.90
C SER A 307 -14.82 -25.58 -16.22
N VAL A 308 -15.37 -24.52 -16.82
CA VAL A 308 -15.28 -23.13 -16.32
C VAL A 308 -16.28 -22.88 -15.19
N GLY A 309 -17.49 -23.40 -15.31
CA GLY A 309 -18.58 -23.15 -14.37
C GLY A 309 -18.26 -23.62 -12.96
N SER A 310 -17.71 -24.83 -12.80
CA SER A 310 -17.25 -25.34 -11.50
C SER A 310 -16.17 -24.48 -10.87
N LYS A 311 -15.18 -24.04 -11.66
CA LYS A 311 -14.09 -23.17 -11.17
C LYS A 311 -14.62 -21.81 -10.74
N VAL A 312 -15.54 -21.22 -11.51
CA VAL A 312 -16.20 -19.95 -11.16
C VAL A 312 -17.05 -20.10 -9.90
N ALA A 313 -17.83 -21.18 -9.78
CA ALA A 313 -18.64 -21.47 -8.59
C ALA A 313 -17.76 -21.55 -7.34
N VAL A 314 -16.67 -22.32 -7.40
CA VAL A 314 -15.71 -22.45 -6.29
C VAL A 314 -15.06 -21.11 -5.94
N GLN A 315 -14.66 -20.31 -6.93
CA GLN A 315 -14.08 -18.99 -6.67
C GLN A 315 -15.09 -18.04 -6.00
N LEU A 316 -16.33 -17.98 -6.49
CA LEU A 316 -17.38 -17.16 -5.88
C LEU A 316 -17.70 -17.60 -4.45
N ALA A 317 -17.73 -18.91 -4.19
CA ALA A 317 -17.94 -19.44 -2.85
C ALA A 317 -16.79 -19.05 -1.91
N ARG A 318 -15.54 -19.14 -2.39
CA ARG A 318 -14.35 -18.69 -1.64
C ARG A 318 -14.34 -17.19 -1.39
N SER A 319 -14.94 -16.40 -2.27
CA SER A 319 -15.10 -14.94 -2.11
C SER A 319 -16.28 -14.56 -1.20
N GLY A 320 -17.07 -15.52 -0.71
CA GLY A 320 -18.12 -15.29 0.29
C GLY A 320 -19.56 -15.43 -0.23
N VAL A 321 -19.79 -15.80 -1.49
CA VAL A 321 -21.14 -16.09 -1.98
C VAL A 321 -21.69 -17.33 -1.30
N GLY A 322 -22.83 -17.20 -0.62
CA GLY A 322 -23.47 -18.30 0.12
C GLY A 322 -24.62 -18.99 -0.62
N THR A 323 -25.19 -18.34 -1.65
CA THR A 323 -26.39 -18.84 -2.32
C THR A 323 -26.17 -19.00 -3.82
N PHE A 324 -26.29 -20.24 -4.30
CA PHE A 324 -26.12 -20.59 -5.72
C PHE A 324 -27.39 -21.24 -6.29
N VAL A 325 -27.66 -20.94 -7.57
CA VAL A 325 -28.56 -21.71 -8.42
C VAL A 325 -27.71 -22.34 -9.51
N LEU A 326 -27.49 -23.65 -9.43
CA LEU A 326 -26.68 -24.38 -10.39
C LEU A 326 -27.59 -25.10 -11.39
N VAL A 327 -27.42 -24.80 -12.67
CA VAL A 327 -28.15 -25.44 -13.77
C VAL A 327 -27.12 -26.14 -14.63
N ASP A 328 -27.23 -27.45 -14.77
CA ASP A 328 -26.41 -28.22 -15.70
C ASP A 328 -27.31 -29.18 -16.48
N GLY A 329 -26.97 -29.38 -17.76
CA GLY A 329 -27.59 -30.40 -18.61
C GLY A 329 -26.90 -31.75 -18.49
N ASP A 330 -25.71 -31.79 -17.88
CA ASP A 330 -24.94 -33.02 -17.72
C ASP A 330 -25.53 -33.93 -16.63
N VAL A 331 -25.56 -35.23 -16.93
CA VAL A 331 -25.88 -36.25 -15.93
C VAL A 331 -24.66 -36.49 -15.06
N LEU A 332 -24.81 -36.35 -13.75
CA LEU A 332 -23.73 -36.63 -12.80
C LEU A 332 -23.36 -38.12 -12.86
N ALA A 333 -22.19 -38.41 -13.43
CA ALA A 333 -21.59 -39.74 -13.48
C ALA A 333 -20.22 -39.72 -12.81
N SER A 334 -19.70 -40.88 -12.42
CA SER A 334 -18.38 -40.97 -11.75
C SER A 334 -17.23 -40.40 -12.58
N GLY A 335 -17.34 -40.42 -13.91
CA GLY A 335 -16.36 -39.80 -14.82
C GLY A 335 -16.41 -38.27 -14.89
N ASN A 336 -17.43 -37.65 -14.29
CA ASN A 336 -17.67 -36.21 -14.31
C ASN A 336 -17.29 -35.52 -12.98
N LEU A 337 -16.79 -36.29 -12.00
CA LEU A 337 -16.24 -35.78 -10.75
C LEU A 337 -14.75 -35.45 -10.97
N VAL A 338 -14.37 -34.18 -10.76
CA VAL A 338 -12.98 -33.69 -10.88
C VAL A 338 -12.37 -33.53 -9.50
#